data_AF-A0A9N9STS9-F1
#
_entry.id   AF-A0A9N9STS9-F1
#
_cell.length_a   1.000
_cell.length_b   1.000
_cell.length_c   1.000
_cell.angle_alpha   90.00
_cell.angle_beta   90.00
_cell.angle_gamma   90.00
#
_symmetry.space_group_name_H-M   'P 1'
#
loop_
_entity.id
_entity.type
_entity.pdbx_description
1 polymer ?
#
loop_
_entity_poly.entity_id
_entity_poly.type
_entity_poly.pdbx_seq_one_letter_code
_entity_poly.pdbx_strand_id
1 'polypeptide(L)'
;MASTPTNIEKVANNNNNNESESKVKIFPYKIQPVEGNNGEEIDLSKGEKTKYLQVGPKKWFYPSGYERQAHDFYNFVARPSDIFVISFPRSGTTWTQEMVWLLSNNLDYKKASQVNLKERFPFLE
;
A
#
# COMPACT_ATOMS: atom_id res chain seq x y z
N MET A 1 -16.43 12.26 12.04
CA MET A 1 -17.16 11.09 11.50
C MET A 1 -17.99 11.57 10.34
N ALA A 2 -17.57 11.30 9.11
CA ALA A 2 -18.31 11.67 7.92
C ALA A 2 -19.06 10.43 7.41
N SER A 3 -20.38 10.57 7.23
CA SER A 3 -21.29 9.51 6.84
C SER A 3 -21.07 9.07 5.39
N THR A 4 -20.99 7.77 5.16
CA THR A 4 -20.94 7.16 3.82
C THR A 4 -22.26 7.40 3.08
N PRO A 5 -22.27 7.95 1.85
CA PRO A 5 -23.50 8.05 1.09
C PRO A 5 -23.87 6.70 0.47
N THR A 6 -25.05 6.23 0.85
CA THR A 6 -25.82 5.13 0.27
C THR A 6 -26.24 5.49 -1.16
N ASN A 7 -25.62 4.87 -2.17
CA ASN A 7 -26.19 4.76 -3.51
C ASN A 7 -25.48 3.67 -4.33
N ILE A 8 -25.70 2.42 -3.92
CA ILE A 8 -25.49 1.27 -4.79
C ILE A 8 -26.89 0.92 -5.30
N GLU A 9 -27.22 1.40 -6.48
CA GLU A 9 -28.18 0.86 -7.46
C GLU A 9 -28.69 2.00 -8.35
N LYS A 10 -28.62 1.77 -9.68
CA LYS A 10 -29.05 2.63 -10.80
C LYS A 10 -27.99 3.58 -11.39
N VAL A 11 -26.97 3.01 -12.02
CA VAL A 11 -26.54 3.46 -13.37
C VAL A 11 -26.05 2.23 -14.15
N ALA A 12 -26.95 1.27 -14.39
CA ALA A 12 -26.78 0.31 -15.47
C ALA A 12 -27.64 0.80 -16.64
N ASN A 13 -27.04 0.90 -17.82
CA ASN A 13 -27.62 1.34 -19.10
C ASN A 13 -27.44 2.82 -19.44
N ASN A 14 -26.24 3.18 -19.94
CA ASN A 14 -26.15 3.84 -21.23
C ASN A 14 -24.75 3.69 -21.82
N ASN A 15 -24.67 2.98 -22.94
CA ASN A 15 -23.49 2.87 -23.78
C ASN A 15 -23.19 4.23 -24.43
N ASN A 16 -21.98 4.75 -24.27
CA ASN A 16 -21.29 5.58 -25.26
C ASN A 16 -19.77 5.56 -25.00
N ASN A 17 -19.05 5.27 -26.08
CA ASN A 17 -17.61 5.06 -26.20
C ASN A 17 -16.74 6.12 -25.52
N ASN A 18 -15.74 5.68 -24.74
CA ASN A 18 -14.43 6.33 -24.55
C ASN A 18 -13.41 5.27 -24.08
N GLU A 19 -12.42 4.96 -24.93
CA GLU A 19 -11.28 4.11 -24.57
C GLU A 19 -10.37 4.84 -23.58
N SER A 20 -10.50 4.57 -22.29
CA SER A 20 -9.39 4.41 -21.33
C SER A 20 -9.87 4.21 -19.88
N GLU A 21 -10.96 3.46 -19.65
CA GLU A 21 -11.23 2.96 -18.30
C GLU A 21 -10.30 1.76 -18.06
N SER A 22 -9.28 1.94 -17.22
CA SER A 22 -8.42 0.86 -16.74
C SER A 22 -9.30 -0.22 -16.10
N LYS A 23 -9.52 -1.32 -16.81
CA LYS A 23 -10.31 -2.46 -16.32
C LYS A 23 -9.76 -2.92 -14.97
N VAL A 24 -10.53 -2.70 -13.91
CA VAL A 24 -10.19 -3.15 -12.55
C VAL A 24 -9.98 -4.66 -12.57
N LYS A 25 -8.82 -5.11 -12.11
CA LYS A 25 -8.41 -6.51 -12.09
C LYS A 25 -8.83 -7.15 -10.76
N ILE A 26 -9.28 -8.39 -10.84
CA ILE A 26 -9.56 -9.19 -9.64
C ILE A 26 -8.21 -9.57 -9.00
N PHE A 27 -8.10 -9.43 -7.67
CA PHE A 27 -6.90 -9.81 -6.94
C PHE A 27 -6.72 -11.34 -7.01
N PRO A 28 -5.62 -11.86 -7.59
CA PRO A 28 -5.53 -13.27 -7.95
C PRO A 28 -4.99 -14.16 -6.82
N TYR A 29 -4.58 -13.59 -5.68
CA TYR A 29 -3.90 -14.33 -4.63
C TYR A 29 -4.82 -14.63 -3.45
N LYS A 30 -4.73 -15.86 -2.93
CA LYS A 30 -5.39 -16.24 -1.68
C LYS A 30 -4.67 -15.57 -0.50
N ILE A 31 -5.45 -14.94 0.36
CA ILE A 31 -5.03 -14.41 1.66
C ILE A 31 -5.55 -15.36 2.73
N GLN A 32 -4.68 -15.79 3.63
CA GLN A 32 -5.06 -16.69 4.73
C GLN A 32 -4.30 -16.33 6.01
N PRO A 33 -4.88 -16.52 7.20
CA PRO A 33 -4.14 -16.38 8.45
C PRO A 33 -2.91 -17.28 8.49
N VAL A 34 -1.88 -16.86 9.23
CA VAL A 34 -0.72 -17.72 9.52
C VAL A 34 -1.19 -18.84 10.48
N GLU A 35 -1.06 -20.10 10.07
CA GLU A 35 -1.42 -21.28 10.88
C GLU A 35 -0.18 -21.93 11.53
N GLY A 36 -0.31 -22.47 12.76
CA GLY A 36 0.68 -23.32 13.44
C GLY A 36 1.53 -22.64 14.54
N ASN A 37 2.53 -23.36 15.09
CA ASN A 37 3.47 -22.92 16.14
C ASN A 37 4.16 -21.57 15.87
N ASN A 38 4.28 -21.18 14.59
CA ASN A 38 4.86 -19.90 14.20
C ASN A 38 3.98 -18.73 14.67
N GLY A 39 2.65 -18.92 14.75
CA GLY A 39 1.74 -17.89 15.26
C GLY A 39 1.97 -17.56 16.74
N GLU A 40 2.38 -18.54 17.54
CA GLU A 40 2.71 -18.37 18.96
C GLU A 40 4.08 -17.71 19.17
N GLU A 41 5.05 -18.01 18.29
CA GLU A 41 6.37 -17.36 18.30
C GLU A 41 6.27 -15.89 17.84
N ILE A 42 5.33 -15.58 16.96
CA ILE A 42 5.02 -14.20 16.54
C ILE A 42 4.30 -13.43 17.67
N ASP A 43 3.62 -14.11 18.61
CA ASP A 43 3.01 -13.51 19.81
C ASP A 43 4.05 -13.10 20.88
N LEU A 44 5.34 -13.39 20.66
CA LEU A 44 6.44 -12.90 21.52
C LEU A 44 6.58 -11.37 21.50
N SER A 45 6.02 -10.67 20.49
CA SER A 45 5.83 -9.23 20.51
C SER A 45 4.62 -8.85 21.38
N LYS A 46 4.79 -8.93 22.71
CA LYS A 46 3.80 -8.74 23.81
C LYS A 46 2.92 -7.47 23.79
N GLY A 47 2.89 -6.69 22.71
CA GLY A 47 2.09 -5.46 22.58
C GLY A 47 1.13 -5.42 21.39
N GLU A 48 1.29 -6.27 20.37
CA GLU A 48 0.46 -6.22 19.16
C GLU A 48 -0.59 -7.33 19.14
N LYS A 49 -1.86 -6.95 19.32
CA LYS A 49 -3.02 -7.86 19.17
C LYS A 49 -3.35 -8.19 17.71
N THR A 50 -2.50 -7.79 16.77
CA THR A 50 -2.74 -7.86 15.33
C THR A 50 -2.32 -9.22 14.79
N LYS A 51 -3.29 -9.98 14.29
CA LYS A 51 -3.06 -11.24 13.58
C LYS A 51 -2.20 -10.99 12.33
N TYR A 52 -1.50 -12.03 11.87
CA TYR A 52 -0.70 -11.99 10.65
C TYR A 52 -1.29 -12.87 9.55
N LEU A 53 -0.99 -12.53 8.30
CA LEU A 53 -1.52 -13.14 7.09
C LEU A 53 -0.39 -13.67 6.21
N GLN A 54 -0.71 -14.71 5.44
CA GLN A 54 0.08 -15.21 4.32
C GLN A 54 -0.65 -14.97 3.01
N VAL A 55 0.08 -14.45 2.02
CA VAL A 55 -0.49 -14.11 0.71
C VAL A 55 0.21 -14.88 -0.42
N GLY A 56 -0.60 -15.55 -1.25
CA GLY A 56 -0.15 -16.24 -2.45
C GLY A 56 0.69 -17.50 -2.21
N PRO A 57 1.16 -18.16 -3.29
CA PRO A 57 1.85 -19.45 -3.19
C PRO A 57 3.21 -19.37 -2.48
N LYS A 58 3.85 -18.19 -2.49
CA LYS A 58 5.13 -17.93 -1.81
C LYS A 58 4.96 -17.61 -0.32
N LYS A 59 3.71 -17.52 0.18
CA LYS A 59 3.39 -17.26 1.59
C LYS A 59 4.03 -15.96 2.12
N TRP A 60 3.88 -14.86 1.36
CA TRP A 60 4.36 -13.55 1.80
C TRP A 60 3.68 -13.11 3.09
N PHE A 61 4.45 -12.56 4.03
CA PHE A 61 4.00 -12.27 5.39
C PHE A 61 3.57 -10.81 5.53
N TYR A 62 2.33 -10.59 5.98
CA TYR A 62 1.75 -9.26 6.14
C TYR A 62 0.97 -9.13 7.47
N PRO A 63 0.86 -7.91 8.03
CA PRO A 63 -0.09 -7.63 9.09
C PRO A 63 -1.55 -7.81 8.63
N SER A 64 -2.47 -8.09 9.56
CA SER A 64 -3.90 -8.29 9.24
C SER A 64 -4.56 -7.11 8.50
N GLY A 65 -4.03 -5.90 8.66
CA GLY A 65 -4.52 -4.71 7.97
C GLY A 65 -4.42 -4.80 6.44
N TYR A 66 -3.50 -5.60 5.90
CA TYR A 66 -3.26 -5.74 4.46
C TYR A 66 -4.47 -6.27 3.70
N GLU A 67 -5.25 -7.19 4.30
CA GLU A 67 -6.42 -7.80 3.66
C GLU A 67 -7.42 -6.76 3.12
N ARG A 68 -7.63 -5.67 3.88
CA ARG A 68 -8.56 -4.60 3.51
C ARG A 68 -8.10 -3.77 2.31
N GLN A 69 -6.79 -3.74 2.03
CA GLN A 69 -6.18 -2.87 1.03
C GLN A 69 -5.58 -3.64 -0.15
N ALA A 70 -5.46 -4.97 -0.06
CA ALA A 70 -4.82 -5.80 -1.07
C ALA A 70 -5.39 -5.60 -2.48
N HIS A 71 -6.72 -5.46 -2.58
CA HIS A 71 -7.40 -5.20 -3.86
C HIS A 71 -7.02 -3.84 -4.45
N ASP A 72 -6.98 -2.80 -3.61
CA ASP A 72 -6.68 -1.43 -4.02
C ASP A 72 -5.21 -1.30 -4.41
N PHE A 73 -4.29 -1.89 -3.65
CA PHE A 73 -2.86 -1.92 -3.98
C PHE A 73 -2.59 -2.64 -5.31
N TYR A 74 -3.28 -3.74 -5.57
CA TYR A 74 -3.11 -4.49 -6.82
C TYR A 74 -3.62 -3.73 -8.05
N ASN A 75 -4.59 -2.84 -7.85
CA ASN A 75 -5.18 -2.00 -8.90
C ASN A 75 -4.66 -0.56 -8.86
N PHE A 76 -3.64 -0.27 -8.05
CA PHE A 76 -3.06 1.06 -7.96
C PHE A 76 -2.58 1.53 -9.34
N VAL A 77 -3.09 2.68 -9.78
CA VAL A 77 -2.74 3.29 -11.07
C VAL A 77 -1.59 4.26 -10.87
N ALA A 78 -0.37 3.78 -11.17
CA ALA A 78 0.81 4.62 -11.17
C ALA A 78 0.76 5.66 -12.28
N ARG A 79 1.30 6.85 -12.00
CA ARG A 79 1.48 7.93 -12.96
C ARG A 79 2.89 7.87 -13.55
N PRO A 80 3.11 8.35 -14.78
CA PRO A 80 4.45 8.37 -15.39
C PRO A 80 5.51 9.16 -14.59
N SER A 81 5.07 10.08 -13.73
CA SER A 81 5.92 10.90 -12.86
C SER A 81 6.19 10.30 -11.48
N ASP A 82 5.55 9.18 -11.13
CA ASP A 82 5.67 8.60 -9.79
C ASP A 82 7.06 7.97 -9.60
N ILE A 83 7.66 8.20 -8.44
CA ILE A 83 8.93 7.60 -8.03
C ILE A 83 8.68 6.70 -6.83
N PHE A 84 9.02 5.42 -6.97
CA PHE A 84 8.89 4.43 -5.91
C PHE A 84 10.25 4.10 -5.29
N VAL A 85 10.31 4.09 -3.96
CA VAL A 85 11.44 3.54 -3.21
C VAL A 85 10.97 2.26 -2.55
N ILE A 86 11.42 1.11 -3.09
CA ILE A 86 10.96 -0.22 -2.69
C ILE A 86 12.15 -1.00 -2.12
N SER A 87 12.00 -1.53 -0.90
CA SER A 87 12.98 -2.45 -0.34
C SER A 87 12.35 -3.34 0.73
N PHE A 88 13.10 -4.34 1.18
CA PHE A 88 12.78 -5.03 2.43
C PHE A 88 12.95 -4.06 3.62
N PRO A 89 12.16 -4.21 4.72
CA PRO A 89 12.29 -3.33 5.87
C PRO A 89 13.72 -3.28 6.42
N ARG A 90 14.12 -2.10 6.90
CA ARG A 90 15.44 -1.82 7.51
C ARG A 90 16.64 -1.92 6.54
N SER A 91 16.42 -1.90 5.22
CA SER A 91 17.49 -1.90 4.21
C SER A 91 17.92 -0.50 3.72
N GLY A 92 17.70 0.56 4.52
CA GLY A 92 18.13 1.93 4.17
C GLY A 92 17.10 2.82 3.47
N THR A 93 15.81 2.43 3.46
CA THR A 93 14.72 3.19 2.80
C THR A 93 14.71 4.67 3.13
N THR A 94 14.85 5.05 4.40
CA THR A 94 14.80 6.44 4.85
C THR A 94 15.88 7.31 4.20
N TRP A 95 17.10 6.78 4.09
CA TRP A 95 18.20 7.51 3.44
C TRP A 95 17.96 7.64 1.93
N THR A 96 17.51 6.56 1.29
CA THR A 96 17.18 6.58 -0.14
C THR A 96 16.05 7.54 -0.45
N GLN A 97 14.97 7.55 0.34
CA GLN A 97 13.86 8.50 0.20
C GLN A 97 14.36 9.94 0.28
N GLU A 98 15.24 10.26 1.22
CA GLU A 98 15.78 11.62 1.37
C GLU A 98 16.64 12.05 0.17
N MET A 99 17.55 11.18 -0.27
CA MET A 99 18.39 11.44 -1.44
C MET A 99 17.56 11.63 -2.70
N VAL A 100 16.60 10.74 -2.94
CA VAL A 100 15.70 10.82 -4.11
C VAL A 100 14.85 12.10 -4.06
N TRP A 101 14.34 12.46 -2.88
CA TRP A 101 13.57 13.70 -2.72
C TRP A 101 14.39 14.93 -3.10
N LEU A 102 15.61 15.05 -2.56
CA LEU A 102 16.49 16.18 -2.82
C LEU A 102 16.87 16.27 -4.31
N LEU A 103 17.26 15.15 -4.92
CA LEU A 103 17.60 15.11 -6.34
C LEU A 103 16.42 15.54 -7.23
N SER A 104 15.20 15.13 -6.88
CA SER A 104 13.99 15.47 -7.62
C SER A 104 13.51 16.91 -7.38
N ASN A 105 14.02 17.57 -6.34
CA ASN A 105 13.63 18.93 -5.93
C ASN A 105 14.83 19.90 -5.95
N ASN A 106 15.75 19.74 -6.90
CA ASN A 106 16.88 20.65 -7.13
C ASN A 106 17.76 20.91 -5.90
N LEU A 107 17.94 19.90 -5.04
CA LEU A 107 18.70 19.98 -3.80
C LEU A 107 18.18 21.06 -2.84
N ASP A 108 16.85 21.23 -2.74
CA ASP A 108 16.22 22.15 -1.77
C ASP A 108 16.29 21.62 -0.33
N TYR A 109 17.47 21.79 0.29
CA TYR A 109 17.71 21.39 1.68
C TYR A 109 16.83 22.13 2.69
N LYS A 110 16.43 23.37 2.40
CA LYS A 110 15.62 24.18 3.31
C LYS A 110 14.22 23.58 3.44
N LYS A 111 13.60 23.22 2.32
CA LYS A 111 12.28 22.58 2.34
C LYS A 111 12.35 21.15 2.88
N ALA A 112 13.41 20.41 2.57
CA ALA A 112 13.64 19.07 3.10
C ALA A 112 13.67 19.04 4.64
N SER A 113 14.25 20.06 5.27
CA SER A 113 14.33 20.17 6.74
C SER A 113 13.04 20.69 7.40
N GLN A 114 12.15 21.32 6.63
CA GLN A 114 10.90 21.90 7.14
C GLN A 114 9.72 20.94 7.05
N VAL A 115 9.68 20.10 6.00
CA VAL A 115 8.57 19.18 5.74
C VAL A 115 8.95 17.77 6.15
N ASN A 116 8.10 17.13 6.95
CA ASN A 116 8.34 15.77 7.42
C ASN A 116 8.46 14.79 6.24
N LEU A 117 9.38 13.82 6.34
CA LEU A 117 9.58 12.81 5.30
C LEU A 117 8.30 12.05 4.95
N LYS A 118 7.42 11.77 5.93
CA LYS A 118 6.14 11.07 5.70
C LYS A 118 5.16 11.86 4.83
N GLU A 119 5.26 13.18 4.86
CA GLU A 119 4.44 14.06 4.01
C GLU A 119 5.03 14.17 2.60
N ARG A 120 6.37 14.05 2.49
CA ARG A 120 7.10 14.09 1.22
C ARG A 120 7.06 12.77 0.46
N PHE A 121 7.01 11.65 1.18
CA PHE A 121 7.00 10.28 0.68
C PHE A 121 5.90 9.47 1.40
N PRO A 122 4.69 9.40 0.81
CA PRO A 122 3.61 8.57 1.33
C PRO A 122 4.01 7.09 1.34
N PHE A 123 3.64 6.38 2.42
CA PHE A 123 3.78 4.93 2.49
C PHE A 123 2.58 4.26 1.81
N LEU A 124 2.86 3.34 0.89
CA LEU A 124 1.84 2.58 0.18
C LEU A 124 1.42 1.30 0.92
N GLU A 125 2.14 0.88 1.96
CA GLU A 125 1.86 -0.36 2.73
C GLU A 125 1.83 -0.08 4.24
#